data_AF-A0AAV1GX41-F1
#
_entry.id   AF-A0AAV1GX41-F1
#
_cell.length_a   1.000
_cell.length_b   1.000
_cell.length_c   1.000
_cell.angle_alpha   90.00
_cell.angle_beta   90.00
_cell.angle_gamma   90.00
#
_symmetry.space_group_name_H-M   'P 1'
#
loop_
_entity.id
_entity.type
_entity.pdbx_description
1 polymer ?
#
loop_
_entity_poly.entity_id
_entity_poly.type
_entity_poly.pdbx_seq_one_letter_code
_entity_poly.pdbx_strand_id
1 'polypeptide(L)'
;MKFVVYPELSCTLAYVTLDDISCLEAFRDQTVMVVKAPDETRVTILTPAQDHIQVHLAGRDGPITVLTCDFSTESRTDSFMSVEESRIKTSQLHREVFNVFESSGDATES
;
A
#
# COMPACT_ATOMS: atom_id res chain seq x y z
N MET A 1 -2.83 -7.60 -10.24
CA MET A 1 -1.77 -8.61 -10.11
C MET A 1 -2.12 -9.48 -8.90
N LYS A 2 -2.13 -10.82 -9.01
CA LYS A 2 -2.45 -11.73 -7.91
C LYS A 2 -1.29 -12.71 -7.76
N PHE A 3 -0.63 -12.69 -6.61
CA PHE A 3 0.43 -13.64 -6.28
C PHE A 3 -0.20 -14.87 -5.64
N VAL A 4 0.02 -16.03 -6.23
CA VAL A 4 -0.34 -17.32 -5.63
C VAL A 4 0.95 -17.92 -5.10
N VAL A 5 1.05 -18.02 -3.78
CA VAL A 5 2.18 -18.68 -3.11
C VAL A 5 1.76 -20.13 -2.87
N TYR A 6 2.47 -21.06 -3.48
CA TYR A 6 2.26 -22.49 -3.24
C TYR A 6 3.12 -22.92 -2.05
N PRO A 7 2.55 -23.65 -1.07
CA PRO A 7 3.25 -24.01 0.17
C PRO A 7 4.47 -24.93 -0.06
N GLU A 8 4.52 -25.62 -1.19
CA GLU A 8 5.62 -26.50 -1.59
C GLU A 8 6.88 -25.73 -2.06
N LEU A 9 6.74 -24.43 -2.38
CA LEU A 9 7.82 -23.58 -2.88
C LEU A 9 8.37 -22.71 -1.75
N SER A 10 9.69 -22.54 -1.73
CA SER A 10 10.35 -21.69 -0.74
C SER A 10 9.88 -20.24 -0.87
N CYS A 11 9.43 -19.63 0.24
CA CYS A 11 9.01 -18.22 0.28
C CYS A 11 10.08 -17.23 -0.22
N THR A 12 11.35 -17.65 -0.29
CA THR A 12 12.47 -16.88 -0.83
C THR A 12 12.35 -16.58 -2.33
N LEU A 13 11.49 -17.27 -3.08
CA LEU A 13 11.25 -17.03 -4.51
C LEU A 13 9.95 -16.24 -4.77
N ALA A 14 9.17 -15.93 -3.74
CA ALA A 14 7.90 -15.21 -3.86
C ALA A 14 8.12 -13.69 -3.79
N TYR A 15 8.85 -13.15 -4.76
CA TYR A 15 9.12 -11.72 -4.85
C TYR A 15 8.96 -11.22 -6.29
N VAL A 16 8.90 -9.90 -6.42
CA VAL A 16 9.01 -9.20 -7.70
C VAL A 16 10.14 -8.19 -7.60
N THR A 17 10.80 -7.99 -8.72
CA THR A 17 11.82 -6.96 -8.89
C THR A 17 11.18 -5.64 -9.34
N LEU A 18 11.95 -4.56 -9.26
CA LEU A 18 11.53 -3.28 -9.83
C LEU A 18 11.33 -3.37 -11.34
N ASP A 19 12.14 -4.19 -12.04
CA ASP A 19 12.01 -4.41 -13.48
C ASP A 19 10.69 -5.11 -13.83
N ASP A 20 10.28 -6.12 -13.05
CA ASP A 20 9.00 -6.82 -13.24
C ASP A 20 7.79 -5.90 -13.10
N ILE A 21 7.89 -4.88 -12.25
CA ILE A 21 6.82 -3.90 -12.04
C ILE A 21 6.87 -2.84 -13.14
N SER A 22 8.06 -2.40 -13.53
CA SER A 22 8.25 -1.34 -14.52
C SER A 22 7.75 -1.67 -15.93
N CYS A 23 7.76 -2.95 -16.29
CA CYS A 23 7.35 -3.39 -17.62
C CYS A 23 5.82 -3.40 -17.78
N LEU A 24 5.08 -3.13 -16.70
CA LEU A 24 3.63 -3.00 -16.73
C LEU A 24 3.25 -1.60 -17.23
N GLU A 25 2.75 -1.54 -18.47
CA GLU A 25 2.27 -0.28 -19.10
C GLU A 25 1.26 0.48 -18.23
N ALA A 26 0.50 -0.22 -17.38
CA ALA A 26 -0.46 0.38 -16.46
C ALA A 26 0.19 1.32 -15.42
N PHE A 27 1.50 1.22 -15.18
CA PHE A 27 2.23 2.04 -14.21
C PHE A 27 3.10 3.12 -14.85
N ARG A 28 3.08 3.23 -16.18
CA ARG A 28 3.80 4.29 -16.90
C ARG A 28 3.29 5.67 -16.50
N ASP A 29 4.22 6.59 -16.25
CA ASP A 29 3.98 7.96 -15.80
C ASP A 29 3.16 8.06 -14.50
N GLN A 30 3.27 7.03 -13.64
CA GLN A 30 2.61 6.98 -12.34
C GLN A 30 3.62 6.74 -11.21
N THR A 31 3.25 7.22 -10.01
CA THR A 31 3.92 6.85 -8.76
C THR A 31 3.28 5.58 -8.23
N VAL A 32 4.09 4.54 -8.00
CA VAL A 32 3.64 3.27 -7.43
C VAL A 32 4.01 3.23 -5.95
N MET A 33 3.06 2.77 -5.13
CA MET A 33 3.25 2.55 -3.70
C MET A 33 3.18 1.05 -3.40
N VAL A 34 4.27 0.49 -2.88
CA VAL A 34 4.36 -0.90 -2.45
C VAL A 34 4.17 -0.96 -0.93
N VAL A 35 3.14 -1.67 -0.51
CA VAL A 35 2.78 -1.81 0.90
C VAL A 35 3.06 -3.23 1.36
N LYS A 36 3.98 -3.38 2.32
CA LYS A 36 4.20 -4.63 3.07
C LYS A 36 3.65 -4.43 4.47
N ALA A 37 2.65 -5.20 4.83
CA ALA A 37 1.93 -5.04 6.08
C ALA A 37 1.65 -6.40 6.72
N PRO A 38 1.47 -6.48 8.05
CA PRO A 38 1.03 -7.70 8.70
C PRO A 38 -0.37 -8.09 8.25
N ASP A 39 -0.76 -9.31 8.57
CA ASP A 39 -2.13 -9.78 8.39
C ASP A 39 -3.12 -8.83 9.09
N GLU A 40 -4.35 -8.79 8.58
CA GLU A 40 -5.43 -7.95 9.13
C GLU A 40 -5.20 -6.43 8.99
N THR A 41 -4.25 -6.00 8.15
CA THR A 41 -4.07 -4.57 7.81
C THR A 41 -5.28 -4.04 7.05
N ARG A 42 -5.87 -2.95 7.53
CA ARG A 42 -6.97 -2.25 6.89
C ARG A 42 -6.45 -1.14 5.97
N VAL A 43 -7.00 -1.09 4.76
CA VAL A 43 -6.75 -0.03 3.77
C VAL A 43 -8.06 0.67 3.48
N THR A 44 -8.15 1.95 3.83
CA THR A 44 -9.33 2.78 3.55
C THR A 44 -8.94 3.86 2.56
N ILE A 45 -9.60 3.87 1.40
CA ILE A 45 -9.50 4.98 0.43
C ILE A 45 -10.62 5.95 0.77
N LEU A 46 -10.25 7.18 1.13
CA LEU A 46 -11.22 8.23 1.38
C LEU A 46 -11.68 8.85 0.06
N THR A 47 -12.89 9.42 0.08
CA THR A 47 -13.41 10.20 -1.05
C THR A 47 -12.38 11.27 -1.43
N PRO A 48 -11.98 11.37 -2.71
CA PRO A 48 -11.03 12.38 -3.16
C PRO A 48 -11.46 13.79 -2.75
N ALA A 49 -10.54 14.54 -2.15
CA ALA A 49 -10.69 15.97 -1.94
C ALA A 49 -10.38 16.71 -3.26
N GLN A 50 -10.52 18.04 -3.24
CA GLN A 50 -10.33 18.86 -4.43
C GLN A 50 -8.88 18.79 -4.99
N ASP A 51 -7.90 18.54 -4.14
CA ASP A 51 -6.46 18.58 -4.46
C ASP A 51 -5.69 17.30 -4.11
N HIS A 52 -6.30 16.33 -3.41
CA HIS A 52 -5.60 15.12 -3.00
C HIS A 52 -6.54 13.93 -2.77
N ILE A 53 -5.94 12.73 -2.81
CA ILE A 53 -6.56 11.49 -2.36
C ILE A 53 -5.90 11.09 -1.05
N GLN A 54 -6.70 10.67 -0.08
CA GLN A 54 -6.18 10.22 1.21
C GLN A 54 -6.40 8.71 1.36
N VAL A 55 -5.32 8.02 1.74
CA VAL A 55 -5.30 6.59 2.00
C VAL A 55 -4.94 6.38 3.46
N HIS A 56 -5.76 5.66 4.20
CA HIS A 56 -5.46 5.24 5.57
C HIS A 56 -4.97 3.79 5.55
N LEU A 57 -3.78 3.58 6.10
CA LEU A 57 -3.21 2.26 6.34
C LEU A 57 -3.15 2.03 7.84
N ALA A 58 -3.77 0.95 8.31
CA ALA A 58 -3.85 0.70 9.73
C ALA A 58 -3.67 -0.79 10.03
N GLY A 59 -2.54 -1.12 10.66
CA GLY A 59 -2.17 -2.48 11.03
C GLY A 59 -2.45 -2.74 12.51
N ARG A 60 -2.80 -3.98 12.86
CA ARG A 60 -3.04 -4.37 14.25
C ARG A 60 -1.77 -4.85 14.95
N ASP A 61 -1.05 -5.76 14.30
CA ASP A 61 0.00 -6.57 14.93
C ASP A 61 1.32 -6.51 14.14
N GLY A 62 1.85 -5.30 13.92
CA GLY A 62 3.19 -5.13 13.33
C GLY A 62 3.38 -3.84 12.54
N PRO A 63 4.63 -3.54 12.15
CA PRO A 63 4.93 -2.36 11.36
C PRO A 63 4.44 -2.52 9.92
N ILE A 64 3.95 -1.42 9.35
CA ILE A 64 3.67 -1.32 7.91
C ILE A 64 4.89 -0.67 7.26
N THR A 65 5.46 -1.34 6.27
CA THR A 65 6.51 -0.78 5.42
C THR A 65 5.89 -0.31 4.12
N VAL A 66 6.12 0.97 3.79
CA VAL A 66 5.65 1.58 2.54
C VAL A 66 6.87 2.05 1.75
N LEU A 67 6.98 1.56 0.53
CA LEU A 67 8.00 1.95 -0.43
C LEU A 67 7.34 2.60 -1.64
N THR A 68 8.07 3.46 -2.33
CA THR A 68 7.60 4.19 -3.50
C THR A 68 8.60 4.10 -4.64
N CYS A 69 8.10 4.15 -5.88
CA CYS A 69 8.91 4.33 -7.07
C CYS A 69 8.13 5.13 -8.12
N ASP A 70 8.86 5.84 -8.96
CA ASP A 70 8.32 6.59 -10.09
C ASP A 70 8.77 5.95 -11.40
N PHE A 71 7.80 5.75 -12.31
CA PHE A 71 8.02 5.22 -13.65
C PHE A 71 7.74 6.28 -14.74
N SER A 72 8.37 7.44 -14.62
CA SER A 72 8.27 8.48 -15.66
C SER A 72 9.11 8.13 -16.88
N THR A 73 8.68 8.57 -18.06
CA THR A 73 9.47 8.48 -19.30
C THR A 73 10.81 9.24 -19.24
N GLU A 74 10.92 10.26 -18.38
CA GLU A 74 12.07 11.16 -18.31
C GLU A 74 13.04 10.83 -17.16
N SER A 75 12.53 10.18 -16.11
CA SER A 75 13.34 9.70 -14.98
C SER A 75 12.73 8.43 -14.41
N ARG A 76 13.46 7.33 -14.55
CA ARG A 76 13.14 6.08 -13.88
C ARG A 76 13.87 6.06 -12.55
N THR A 77 13.13 5.86 -11.46
CA THR A 77 13.79 5.54 -10.20
C THR A 77 14.46 4.17 -10.34
N ASP A 78 15.76 4.11 -10.08
CA ASP A 78 16.53 2.85 -10.16
C ASP A 78 16.36 1.97 -8.91
N SER A 79 15.69 2.50 -7.87
CA SER A 79 15.40 1.81 -6.62
C SER A 79 14.10 2.29 -6.00
N PHE A 80 13.52 1.44 -5.16
CA PHE A 80 12.46 1.86 -4.25
C PHE A 80 13.01 2.85 -3.23
N MET A 81 12.27 3.93 -3.00
CA MET A 81 12.53 4.92 -1.98
C MET A 81 11.53 4.76 -0.84
N SER A 82 11.89 5.18 0.36
CA SER A 82 10.92 5.19 1.45
C SER A 82 9.87 6.29 1.22
N VAL A 83 8.70 6.14 1.84
CA VAL A 83 7.59 7.08 1.62
C VAL A 83 7.94 8.50 2.07
N GLU A 84 8.78 8.66 3.09
CA GLU A 84 9.26 9.94 3.60
C GLU A 84 10.19 10.69 2.65
N GLU A 85 10.89 9.98 1.76
CA GLU A 85 11.74 10.56 0.72
C GLU A 85 10.97 10.87 -0.57
N SER A 86 9.70 10.45 -0.64
CA SER A 86 8.85 10.58 -1.83
C SER A 86 8.06 11.90 -1.87
N ARG A 87 7.27 12.10 -2.93
CA ARG A 87 6.30 13.22 -3.02
C ARG A 87 5.02 12.98 -2.21
N ILE A 88 4.82 11.77 -1.66
CA ILE A 88 3.64 11.41 -0.87
C ILE A 88 3.80 11.99 0.54
N LYS A 89 2.80 12.74 0.99
CA LYS A 89 2.76 13.27 2.35
C LYS A 89 2.14 12.24 3.28
N THR A 90 2.81 11.95 4.39
CA THR A 90 2.32 10.99 5.39
C THR A 90 2.16 11.67 6.75
N SER A 91 1.15 11.23 7.50
CA SER A 91 0.96 11.59 8.90
C SER A 91 0.47 10.37 9.68
N GLN A 92 0.71 10.36 11.00
CA GLN A 92 0.21 9.28 11.85
C GLN A 92 -1.31 9.43 12.04
N LEU A 93 -2.04 8.33 11.91
CA LEU A 93 -3.47 8.29 12.17
C LEU A 93 -3.71 8.20 13.69
N HIS A 94 -4.57 9.06 14.23
CA HIS A 94 -4.96 8.97 15.64
C HIS A 94 -5.81 7.71 15.86
N ARG A 95 -5.47 6.92 16.88
CA ARG A 95 -6.07 5.60 17.19
C ARG A 95 -7.60 5.65 17.35
N GLU A 96 -8.18 6.79 17.71
CA GLU A 96 -9.63 6.97 17.83
C GLU A 96 -10.39 6.82 16.49
N VAL A 97 -9.75 7.11 15.36
CA VAL A 97 -10.32 6.87 14.02
C VAL A 97 -10.38 5.36 13.71
N PHE A 98 -9.47 4.57 14.29
CA PHE A 98 -9.44 3.12 14.13
C PHE A 98 -10.67 2.44 14.76
N ASN A 99 -11.15 2.94 15.90
CA ASN A 99 -12.31 2.37 16.61
C ASN A 99 -13.64 2.66 15.91
N VAL A 100 -13.75 3.73 15.10
CA VAL A 100 -14.96 4.01 14.31
C VAL A 100 -15.19 2.93 13.24
N PHE A 101 -14.12 2.30 12.76
CA PHE A 101 -14.22 1.16 11.85
C PHE A 101 -14.57 -0.17 12.54
N GLU A 102 -14.56 -0.24 13.87
CA GLU A 102 -15.00 -1.44 14.62
C GLU A 102 -16.46 -1.32 15.09
N SER A 103 -16.98 -0.11 15.30
CA SER A 103 -18.34 0.12 15.79
C SER A 103 -19.45 0.14 14.72
N SER A 104 -19.11 -0.02 13.44
CA SER A 104 -20.07 -0.02 12.33
C SER A 104 -20.58 -1.42 11.91
N GLY A 105 -20.16 -2.47 12.62
CA GLY A 105 -20.79 -3.80 12.53
C GLY A 105 -21.79 -4.00 13.66
N ASP A 106 -22.93 -3.29 13.64
CA ASP A 106 -24.00 -3.55 14.61
C ASP A 106 -24.97 -4.63 14.11
N ALA A 107 -25.34 -5.46 15.07
CA ALA A 107 -26.20 -6.62 15.00
C ALA A 107 -27.61 -6.28 14.49
N THR A 108 -28.16 -7.16 13.66
CA THR A 108 -29.58 -7.53 13.71
C THR A 108 -29.75 -8.88 13.03
N GLU A 109 -29.73 -9.96 13.81
CA GLU A 109 -30.45 -11.18 13.44
C GLU A 109 -31.43 -11.48 14.59
N SER A 110 -32.70 -11.59 14.23
CA SER A 110 -33.89 -11.58 15.09
C SER A 110 -34.10 -12.86 15.88
#